data_AF-A0A535E420-F1
#
_entry.id   AF-A0A535E420-F1
#
_cell.length_a   1.000
_cell.length_b   1.000
_cell.length_c   1.000
_cell.angle_alpha   90.00
_cell.angle_beta   90.00
_cell.angle_gamma   90.00
#
_symmetry.space_group_name_H-M   'P 1'
#
loop_
_entity.id
_entity.type
_entity.pdbx_description
1 polymer ?
#
loop_
_entity_poly.entity_id
_entity_poly.type
_entity_poly.pdbx_seq_one_letter_code
_entity_poly.pdbx_strand_id
1 'polypeptide(L)' 'MVNIRRPPALSVEEVADLRSMFAELVRLPVAAPGAGTAALLVRPDGHVCWASEADAAGLPEAPARWFGCPQSP' A
#
# COMPACT_ATOMS: atom_id res chain seq x y z
N MET A 1 -0.81 6.48 16.28
CA MET A 1 -1.62 5.29 15.97
C MET A 1 -2.32 5.55 14.64
N VAL A 2 -1.74 5.10 13.53
CA VAL A 2 -2.34 5.31 12.19
C VAL A 2 -3.48 4.29 12.04
N ASN A 3 -4.71 4.79 12.01
CA ASN A 3 -5.89 3.96 11.82
C ASN A 3 -5.99 3.60 10.34
N ILE A 4 -5.46 2.43 9.95
CA ILE A 4 -5.66 1.88 8.60
C ILE A 4 -7.07 1.32 8.54
N ARG A 5 -8.06 2.22 8.48
CA ARG A 5 -9.42 1.83 8.11
C ARG A 5 -9.34 1.27 6.70
N ARG A 6 -9.91 0.08 6.47
CA ARG A 6 -10.15 -0.45 5.13
C ARG A 6 -10.89 0.65 4.35
N PRO A 7 -10.27 1.31 3.36
CA PRO A 7 -11.02 2.25 2.54
C PRO A 7 -12.11 1.46 1.82
N PRO A 8 -13.29 2.08 1.55
CA PRO A 8 -14.23 1.48 0.62
C PRO A 8 -13.49 1.19 -0.69
N ALA A 9 -13.83 0.07 -1.35
CA ALA A 9 -13.27 -0.21 -2.66
C ALA A 9 -13.60 0.98 -3.57
N LEU A 10 -12.58 1.74 -3.95
CA LEU A 10 -12.74 2.83 -4.92
C LEU A 10 -13.18 2.21 -6.24
N SER A 11 -14.10 2.89 -6.93
CA SER A 11 -14.45 2.51 -8.30
C SER A 11 -13.24 2.68 -9.23
N VAL A 12 -13.27 1.99 -10.37
CA VAL A 12 -12.20 2.07 -11.38
C VAL A 12 -12.03 3.52 -11.89
N GLU A 13 -13.12 4.28 -11.95
CA GLU A 13 -13.13 5.68 -12.39
C GLU A 13 -12.44 6.59 -11.37
N GLU A 14 -12.77 6.45 -10.08
CA GLU A 14 -12.12 7.21 -9.00
C GLU A 14 -10.61 6.93 -8.91
N VAL A 15 -10.21 5.67 -9.14
CA VAL A 15 -8.79 5.29 -9.21
C VAL A 15 -8.09 5.94 -10.41
N ALA A 16 -8.77 6.05 -11.56
CA ALA A 16 -8.23 6.68 -12.75
C ALA A 16 -8.05 8.20 -12.56
N ASP A 17 -9.00 8.87 -11.90
CA ASP A 17 -8.95 10.30 -11.61
C ASP A 17 -7.81 10.64 -10.62
N LEU A 18 -7.69 9.87 -9.53
CA LEU A 18 -6.58 10.01 -8.58
C LEU A 18 -5.23 9.76 -9.25
N ARG A 19 -5.16 8.76 -10.14
CA ARG A 19 -3.94 8.50 -10.93
C ARG A 19 -3.60 9.69 -11.81
N SER A 20 -4.60 10.31 -12.45
CA SER A 20 -4.36 11.46 -13.33
C SER A 20 -3.89 12.70 -12.54
N MET A 21 -4.50 12.95 -11.38
CA MET A 21 -4.15 14.09 -10.52
C MET A 21 -2.76 13.98 -9.90
N PHE A 22 -2.30 12.76 -9.63
CA PHE A 22 -1.04 12.51 -8.94
C PHE A 22 -0.08 11.65 -9.76
N ALA A 23 -0.15 11.71 -11.10
CA ALA A 23 0.58 10.83 -12.00
C ALA A 23 2.11 10.82 -11.74
N GLU A 24 2.67 11.97 -11.36
CA GLU A 24 4.09 12.15 -11.04
C GLU A 24 4.46 11.73 -9.60
N LEU A 25 3.46 11.53 -8.73
CA LEU A 25 3.65 11.28 -7.29
C LEU A 25 3.19 9.87 -6.86
N VAL A 26 2.35 9.21 -7.66
CA VAL A 26 1.73 7.93 -7.31
C VAL A 26 2.03 6.90 -8.40
N ARG A 27 2.81 5.87 -8.04
CA ARG A 27 2.82 4.58 -8.77
C ARG A 27 1.79 3.66 -8.14
N LEU A 28 0.75 3.32 -8.88
CA LEU A 28 -0.24 2.32 -8.46
C LEU A 28 0.29 0.91 -8.78
N PRO A 29 0.52 0.06 -7.77
CA PRO A 29 0.75 -1.35 -8.02
C PRO A 29 -0.58 -1.97 -8.46
N VAL A 30 -0.60 -2.53 -9.67
CA VAL A 30 -1.74 -3.33 -10.13
C VAL A 30 -1.64 -4.67 -9.41
N ALA A 31 -2.45 -4.86 -8.37
CA ALA A 31 -2.71 -6.20 -7.86
C ALA A 31 -3.57 -6.93 -8.91
N ALA A 32 -3.11 -8.09 -9.38
CA ALA A 32 -3.91 -8.90 -10.29
C ALA A 32 -5.27 -9.24 -9.62
N PRO A 33 -6.41 -9.12 -10.33
CA PRO A 33 -7.69 -9.56 -9.81
C PRO A 33 -7.58 -11.02 -9.33
N GLY A 34 -7.90 -11.28 -8.06
CA GLY A 34 -7.82 -12.63 -7.47
C GLY A 34 -6.50 -12.98 -6.78
N ALA A 35 -5.56 -12.03 -6.60
CA ALA A 35 -4.30 -12.29 -5.91
C ALA A 35 -4.42 -12.64 -4.41
N GLY A 36 -5.64 -12.71 -3.84
CA GLY A 36 -5.89 -13.10 -2.45
C GLY A 36 -5.30 -12.17 -1.37
N THR A 37 -4.58 -11.12 -1.78
CA THR A 37 -3.86 -10.25 -0.86
C THR A 37 -4.77 -9.14 -0.36
N ALA A 38 -5.04 -9.12 0.95
CA ALA A 38 -5.87 -8.11 1.61
C ALA A 38 -5.11 -6.81 1.89
N ALA A 39 -3.78 -6.86 2.02
CA ALA A 39 -2.95 -5.70 2.30
C ALA A 39 -1.55 -5.80 1.67
N LEU A 40 -1.06 -4.67 1.14
CA LEU A 40 0.27 -4.54 0.55
C LEU A 40 1.00 -3.34 1.17
N LEU A 41 2.29 -3.51 1.48
CA LEU A 41 3.21 -2.41 1.74
C LEU A 41 4.14 -2.29 0.53
N VAL A 42 4.15 -1.11 -0.09
CA VAL A 42 4.84 -0.88 -1.36
C VAL A 42 5.85 0.25 -1.17
N ARG A 43 7.05 0.03 -1.70
CA ARG A 43 8.15 0.99 -1.66
C ARG A 43 7.91 2.14 -2.65
N PRO A 44 8.58 3.29 -2.46
CA PRO A 44 8.54 4.39 -3.42
C PRO A 44 8.98 4.02 -4.85
N ASP A 45 9.81 2.98 -5.01
CA ASP A 45 10.22 2.45 -6.32
C ASP A 45 9.17 1.53 -6.97
N GLY A 46 8.04 1.27 -6.29
CA GLY A 46 6.96 0.43 -6.78
C GLY A 46 7.08 -1.06 -6.42
N HIS A 47 8.13 -1.47 -5.69
CA HIS A 47 8.27 -2.87 -5.26
C HIS A 47 7.50 -3.17 -3.97
N VAL A 48 6.84 -4.32 -3.92
CA VAL A 48 6.18 -4.82 -2.70
C VAL A 48 7.24 -5.24 -1.69
N CYS A 49 7.17 -4.71 -0.48
CA CYS A 49 8.09 -5.05 0.61
C CYS A 49 7.43 -5.85 1.75
N TRP A 50 6.09 -5.92 1.76
CA TRP A 50 5.31 -6.85 2.58
C TRP A 50 3.91 -7.05 1.96
N ALA A 51 3.34 -8.24 2.14
CA ALA A 51 2.00 -8.62 1.67
C ALA A 51 1.33 -9.53 2.70
N SER A 52 0.02 -9.39 2.89
CA SER A 52 -0.78 -10.34 3.69
C SER A 52 -2.13 -10.60 3.07
N GLU A 53 -2.59 -11.84 3.23
CA GLU A 53 -3.87 -12.35 2.75
C GLU A 53 -5.01 -12.08 3.73
N ALA A 54 -4.74 -11.87 5.02
CA ALA A 54 -5.80 -11.81 6.03
C ALA A 54 -5.53 -10.89 7.23
N ASP A 55 -4.28 -10.63 7.61
CA ASP A 55 -3.94 -9.95 8.86
C ASP A 55 -2.76 -8.96 8.72
N ALA A 56 -2.35 -8.36 9.84
CA ALA A 56 -1.20 -7.46 9.90
C ALA A 56 0.07 -8.14 10.45
N ALA A 57 0.17 -9.48 10.37
CA ALA A 57 1.33 -10.19 10.88
C ALA A 57 2.60 -9.79 10.12
N GLY A 58 3.66 -9.42 10.84
CA GLY A 58 4.92 -8.95 10.25
C GLY A 58 4.87 -7.50 9.73
N LEU A 59 3.72 -6.82 9.80
CA LEU A 59 3.61 -5.42 9.40
C LEU A 59 4.41 -4.48 10.30
N PRO A 60 4.52 -4.65 11.64
CA PRO A 60 5.36 -3.78 12.46
C PRO A 60 6.85 -3.87 12.13
N GLU A 61 7.34 -5.06 11.75
CA GLU A 61 8.75 -5.33 11.47
C GLU A 61 9.14 -4.95 10.04
N ALA A 62 8.20 -5.04 9.09
CA ALA A 62 8.45 -4.76 7.68
C ALA A 62 8.98 -3.33 7.42
N PRO A 63 8.40 -2.24 7.98
CA PRO A 63 8.93 -0.90 7.81
C PRO A 63 10.35 -0.75 8.35
N ALA A 64 10.66 -1.33 9.51
CA ALA A 64 12.00 -1.24 10.08
C ALA A 64 13.05 -1.90 9.18
N ARG A 65 12.69 -3.01 8.52
CA ARG A 65 13.59 -3.71 7.58
C ARG A 65 13.86 -2.92 6.30
N TRP A 66 12.86 -2.25 5.75
CA TRP A 66 12.93 -1.66 4.41
C TRP A 66 13.10 -0.14 4.39
N PHE A 67 12.63 0.55 5.43
CA PHE A 67 12.66 2.02 5.56
C PHE A 67 13.48 2.49 6.77
N GLY A 68 13.94 1.57 7.62
CA GLY A 68 14.71 1.90 8.83
C GLY A 68 13.83 2.33 10.00
N CYS A 69 14.47 2.84 11.07
CA CYS A 69 13.75 3.27 12.27
C CYS A 69 12.82 4.46 11.99
N PRO A 70 11.58 4.44 12.52
CA PRO A 70 10.70 5.61 12.44
C PRO A 70 11.37 6.81 13.09
N GLN A 71 11.45 7.92 12.37
CA GLN A 71 11.80 9.20 12.99
C GLN A 71 10.50 9.84 13.48
N SER A 72 10.49 10.33 14.72
CA SER A 72 9.42 11.21 15.15
C SER A 72 9.47 12.47 14.26
N PRO A 73 8.32 12.96 13.77
CA PRO A 73 8.26 14.27 13.13
C PRO A 73 8.70 15.37 14.09
#